data_AF-S6A7V7-F1
#
_entry.id   AF-S6A7V7-F1
#
_cell.length_a   1.000
_cell.length_b   1.000
_cell.length_c   1.000
_cell.angle_alpha   90.00
_cell.angle_beta   90.00
_cell.angle_gamma   90.00
#
_symmetry.space_group_name_H-M   'P 1'
#
loop_
_entity.id
_entity.type
_entity.pdbx_description
1 polymer ?
#
loop_
_entity_poly.entity_id
_entity_poly.type
_entity_poly.pdbx_seq_one_letter_code
_entity_poly.pdbx_strand_id
1 'polypeptide(L)'
;MSKIGNSVKKGTEKEFYMKHKNKVYIIGMLIFTIGIIALSSSCSQTRKIQGVWQLTGETVNGTSITLPDFITTYYCFTKKNLMYIVIKSGSGLKRSEPIAYTVDGNKLIISTGEGSPLVIKGKTATITDESKNPNTGQTHKTVKTFTKVSSPTLKEIEKAPKL
;
A
#
# COMPACT_ATOMS: atom_id res chain seq x y z
N MET A 1 62.89 -40.63 34.40
CA MET A 1 62.11 -41.03 33.20
C MET A 1 60.65 -40.91 33.59
N SER A 2 59.73 -40.19 32.94
CA SER A 2 59.51 -39.97 31.51
C SER A 2 58.74 -38.65 31.29
N LYS A 3 59.00 -38.00 30.16
CA LYS A 3 58.30 -36.82 29.61
C LYS A 3 57.17 -37.35 28.72
N ILE A 4 55.90 -37.11 29.08
CA ILE A 4 54.73 -37.36 28.22
C ILE A 4 53.68 -36.31 28.65
N GLY A 5 53.03 -35.51 27.82
CA GLY A 5 53.02 -35.29 26.39
C GLY A 5 51.95 -34.21 26.21
N ASN A 6 52.32 -33.06 25.66
CA ASN A 6 51.45 -31.89 25.56
C ASN A 6 51.02 -31.74 24.10
N SER A 7 49.88 -32.32 23.69
CA SER A 7 49.28 -32.01 22.39
C SER A 7 47.89 -32.64 22.22
N VAL A 8 46.86 -32.10 22.86
CA VAL A 8 45.48 -32.16 22.33
C VAL A 8 44.74 -30.92 22.86
N LYS A 9 43.86 -30.33 22.04
CA LYS A 9 42.95 -29.18 22.33
C LYS A 9 43.41 -27.80 21.85
N LYS A 10 43.71 -27.65 20.56
CA LYS A 10 43.67 -26.32 19.91
C LYS A 10 42.85 -26.27 18.61
N GLY A 11 42.37 -27.41 18.10
CA GLY A 11 41.62 -27.50 16.84
C GLY A 11 40.11 -27.29 16.96
N THR A 12 39.47 -27.78 18.04
CA THR A 12 38.00 -27.86 18.13
C THR A 12 37.30 -26.55 18.53
N GLU A 13 37.96 -25.67 19.27
CA GLU A 13 37.36 -24.40 19.73
C GLU A 13 37.23 -23.38 18.59
N LYS A 14 38.24 -23.28 17.72
CA LYS A 14 38.24 -22.33 16.59
C LYS A 14 37.22 -22.71 15.51
N GLU A 15 37.02 -23.99 15.24
CA GLU A 15 36.00 -24.46 14.31
C GLU A 15 34.58 -24.20 14.82
N PHE A 16 34.32 -24.42 16.11
CA PHE A 16 33.03 -24.14 16.71
C PHE A 16 32.71 -22.63 16.70
N TYR A 17 33.72 -21.80 17.03
CA TYR A 17 33.60 -20.34 17.04
C TYR A 17 33.38 -19.75 15.63
N MET A 18 34.09 -20.25 14.61
CA MET A 18 33.90 -19.83 13.20
C MET A 18 32.53 -20.23 12.65
N LYS A 19 32.06 -21.45 12.95
CA LYS A 19 30.75 -21.95 12.51
C LYS A 19 29.59 -21.18 13.15
N HIS A 20 29.75 -20.76 14.41
CA HIS A 20 28.74 -19.99 15.13
C HIS A 20 28.70 -18.51 14.68
N LYS A 21 29.86 -17.89 14.43
CA LYS A 21 29.98 -16.51 13.93
C LYS A 21 29.39 -16.35 12.53
N ASN A 22 29.63 -17.32 11.63
CA ASN A 22 29.00 -17.34 10.30
C ASN A 22 27.48 -17.51 10.37
N LYS A 23 26.94 -18.37 11.25
CA LYS A 23 25.49 -18.52 11.41
C LYS A 23 24.82 -17.26 11.96
N VAL A 24 25.42 -16.61 12.96
CA VAL A 24 24.89 -15.36 13.53
C VAL A 24 24.95 -14.21 12.52
N TYR A 25 26.00 -14.14 11.70
CA TYR A 25 26.11 -13.17 10.62
C TYR A 25 25.06 -13.40 9.52
N ILE A 26 24.86 -14.65 9.10
CA ILE A 26 23.82 -15.01 8.10
C ILE A 26 22.41 -14.69 8.62
N ILE A 27 22.12 -14.99 9.89
CA ILE A 27 20.81 -14.69 10.50
C ILE A 27 20.60 -13.18 10.65
N GLY A 28 21.61 -12.44 11.12
CA GLY A 28 21.55 -10.99 11.22
C GLY A 28 21.38 -10.30 9.85
N MET A 29 22.06 -10.81 8.82
CA MET A 29 21.95 -10.33 7.45
C MET A 29 20.58 -10.65 6.82
N LEU A 30 19.98 -11.80 7.13
CA LEU A 30 18.60 -12.15 6.75
C LEU A 30 17.57 -11.21 7.40
N ILE A 31 17.69 -10.93 8.69
CA ILE A 31 16.77 -10.01 9.40
C ILE A 31 16.89 -8.59 8.82
N PHE A 32 18.12 -8.14 8.56
CA PHE A 32 18.38 -6.81 8.00
C PHE A 32 17.84 -6.67 6.57
N THR A 33 18.02 -7.70 5.72
CA THR A 33 17.50 -7.70 4.35
C THR A 33 15.97 -7.75 4.31
N ILE A 34 15.32 -8.55 5.18
CA ILE A 34 13.86 -8.59 5.30
C ILE A 34 13.31 -7.22 5.75
N GLY A 35 13.96 -6.56 6.71
CA GLY A 35 13.58 -5.23 7.19
C GLY A 35 13.64 -4.15 6.10
N ILE A 36 14.67 -4.18 5.24
CA ILE A 36 14.81 -3.25 4.10
C ILE A 36 13.73 -3.50 3.04
N ILE A 37 13.37 -4.76 2.76
CA ILE A 37 12.32 -5.11 1.79
C ILE A 37 10.96 -4.60 2.28
N ALA A 38 10.64 -4.76 3.56
CA ALA A 38 9.40 -4.25 4.15
C ALA A 38 9.32 -2.70 4.05
N LEU A 39 10.38 -1.99 4.44
CA LEU A 39 10.43 -0.52 4.41
C LEU A 39 10.38 0.05 2.98
N SER A 40 11.08 -0.58 2.02
CA SER A 40 11.09 -0.15 0.62
C SER A 40 9.76 -0.39 -0.08
N SER A 41 9.04 -1.47 0.26
CA SER A 41 7.74 -1.79 -0.35
C SER A 41 6.66 -0.74 -0.06
N SER A 42 6.58 -0.25 1.19
CA SER A 42 5.61 0.78 1.59
C SER A 42 5.91 2.12 0.90
N CYS A 43 7.18 2.55 0.86
CA CYS A 43 7.57 3.76 0.12
C CYS A 43 7.29 3.66 -1.39
N SER A 44 7.47 2.48 -1.97
CA SER A 44 7.16 2.20 -3.38
C SER A 44 5.66 2.37 -3.67
N GLN A 45 4.80 1.86 -2.79
CA GLN A 45 3.36 1.90 -2.99
C GLN A 45 2.78 3.31 -2.85
N THR A 46 3.23 4.09 -1.85
CA THR A 46 2.86 5.51 -1.69
C THR A 46 3.17 6.33 -2.94
N ARG A 47 4.32 6.09 -3.59
CA ARG A 47 4.67 6.79 -4.84
C ARG A 47 3.81 6.33 -6.01
N LYS A 48 3.47 5.03 -6.09
CA LYS A 48 2.66 4.47 -7.18
C LYS A 48 1.24 5.03 -7.18
N ILE A 49 0.62 5.20 -6.01
CA ILE A 49 -0.76 5.69 -5.89
C ILE A 49 -0.90 7.18 -6.20
N GLN A 50 0.17 7.98 -6.06
CA GLN A 50 0.11 9.42 -6.38
C GLN A 50 -0.33 9.67 -7.84
N GLY A 51 -1.24 10.63 -8.02
CA GLY A 51 -1.82 10.99 -9.31
C GLY A 51 -3.35 10.97 -9.31
N VAL A 52 -3.93 11.08 -10.51
CA VAL A 52 -5.38 11.13 -10.72
C VAL A 52 -5.87 9.79 -11.25
N TRP A 53 -6.90 9.26 -10.60
CA TRP A 53 -7.46 7.95 -10.87
C TRP A 53 -8.95 8.07 -11.15
N GLN A 54 -9.38 7.71 -12.34
CA GLN A 54 -10.79 7.64 -12.70
C GLN A 54 -11.40 6.36 -12.15
N LEU A 55 -12.55 6.45 -11.49
CA LEU A 55 -13.35 5.29 -11.14
C LEU A 55 -13.93 4.69 -12.42
N THR A 56 -13.59 3.44 -12.70
CA THR A 56 -13.99 2.75 -13.94
C THR A 56 -14.84 1.52 -13.69
N GLY A 57 -14.93 1.05 -12.43
CA GLY A 57 -15.84 -0.02 -12.07
C GLY A 57 -16.02 -0.11 -10.56
N GLU A 58 -17.18 -0.62 -10.15
CA GLU A 58 -17.49 -0.89 -8.76
C GLU A 58 -18.27 -2.21 -8.69
N THR A 59 -17.92 -3.07 -7.73
CA THR A 59 -18.71 -4.27 -7.41
C THR A 59 -19.08 -4.28 -5.95
N VAL A 60 -20.32 -4.65 -5.65
CA VAL A 60 -20.81 -4.86 -4.29
C VAL A 60 -21.18 -6.32 -4.13
N ASN A 61 -20.56 -7.01 -3.17
CA ASN A 61 -20.72 -8.45 -2.92
C ASN A 61 -20.54 -9.29 -4.21
N GLY A 62 -19.57 -8.91 -5.05
CA GLY A 62 -19.27 -9.58 -6.33
C GLY A 62 -20.19 -9.18 -7.49
N THR A 63 -21.25 -8.39 -7.25
CA THR A 63 -22.15 -7.92 -8.30
C THR A 63 -21.68 -6.56 -8.83
N SER A 64 -21.56 -6.42 -10.15
CA SER A 64 -21.15 -5.17 -10.77
C SER A 64 -22.23 -4.10 -10.66
N ILE A 65 -21.84 -2.89 -10.28
CA ILE A 65 -22.68 -1.70 -10.23
C ILE A 65 -22.41 -0.86 -11.48
N THR A 66 -23.48 -0.44 -12.14
CA THR A 66 -23.37 0.47 -13.28
C THR A 66 -23.06 1.88 -12.78
N LEU A 67 -21.93 2.43 -13.22
CA LEU A 67 -21.58 3.82 -12.92
C LEU A 67 -22.42 4.76 -13.79
N PRO A 68 -22.88 5.90 -13.26
CA PRO A 68 -23.67 6.84 -14.06
C PRO A 68 -22.81 7.43 -15.18
N ASP A 69 -23.38 7.57 -16.38
CA ASP A 69 -22.68 8.03 -17.59
C ASP A 69 -22.54 9.56 -17.67
N PHE A 70 -23.38 10.30 -16.95
CA PHE A 70 -23.40 11.77 -16.93
C PHE A 70 -22.42 12.39 -15.91
N ILE A 71 -21.77 11.56 -15.08
CA ILE A 71 -20.70 12.00 -14.17
C ILE A 71 -19.46 11.11 -14.31
N THR A 72 -18.29 11.71 -14.19
CA THR A 72 -17.04 10.97 -14.01
C THR A 72 -16.46 11.27 -12.63
N THR A 73 -16.20 10.22 -11.87
CA THR A 73 -15.60 10.34 -10.54
C THR A 73 -14.10 10.09 -10.61
N TYR A 74 -13.32 10.96 -10.00
CA TYR A 74 -11.88 10.80 -9.85
C TYR A 74 -11.47 10.79 -8.37
N TYR A 75 -10.46 9.99 -8.08
CA TYR A 75 -9.75 9.96 -6.81
C TYR A 75 -8.34 10.49 -7.06
N CYS A 76 -8.00 11.57 -6.39
CA CYS A 76 -6.81 12.35 -6.68
C CYS A 76 -5.87 12.31 -5.47
N PHE A 77 -4.76 11.58 -5.55
CA PHE A 77 -3.79 11.42 -4.48
C PHE A 77 -2.57 12.33 -4.70
N THR A 78 -2.35 13.27 -3.78
CA THR A 78 -1.28 14.26 -3.88
C THR A 78 0.02 13.80 -3.20
N LYS A 79 1.14 14.45 -3.53
CA LYS A 79 2.42 14.22 -2.85
C LYS A 79 2.43 14.66 -1.37
N LYS A 80 1.42 15.41 -0.93
CA LYS A 80 1.29 15.95 0.43
C LYS A 80 0.47 15.04 1.35
N ASN A 81 0.24 13.77 0.96
CA ASN A 81 -0.60 12.83 1.69
C ASN A 81 -2.05 13.32 1.87
N LEU A 82 -2.54 14.12 0.91
CA LEU A 82 -3.93 14.53 0.81
C LEU A 82 -4.55 13.92 -0.43
N MET A 83 -5.81 13.51 -0.31
CA MET A 83 -6.63 13.08 -1.43
C MET A 83 -7.87 13.95 -1.60
N TYR A 84 -8.38 13.98 -2.82
CA TYR A 84 -9.65 14.61 -3.16
C TYR A 84 -10.53 13.60 -3.90
N ILE A 85 -11.82 13.61 -3.59
CA ILE A 85 -12.84 13.01 -4.43
C ILE A 85 -13.33 14.12 -5.36
N VAL A 86 -13.32 13.87 -6.66
CA VAL A 86 -13.63 14.86 -7.69
C VAL A 86 -14.76 14.33 -8.55
N ILE A 87 -15.75 15.17 -8.81
CA ILE A 87 -16.83 14.87 -9.74
C ILE A 87 -16.66 15.79 -10.95
N LYS A 88 -16.66 15.21 -12.14
CA LYS A 88 -16.77 15.92 -13.40
C LYS A 88 -18.17 15.71 -13.97
N SER A 89 -18.87 16.79 -14.25
CA SER A 89 -20.14 16.77 -14.97
C SER A 89 -20.12 17.84 -16.05
N GLY A 90 -20.37 17.44 -17.29
CA GLY A 90 -20.12 18.29 -18.46
C GLY A 90 -18.67 18.79 -18.49
N SER A 91 -18.50 20.11 -18.59
CA SER A 91 -17.19 20.78 -18.53
C SER A 91 -16.73 21.15 -17.12
N GLY A 92 -17.59 21.01 -16.10
CA GLY A 92 -17.32 21.44 -14.73
C GLY A 92 -16.63 20.38 -13.89
N LEU A 93 -15.64 20.80 -13.10
CA LEU A 93 -15.03 20.00 -12.03
C LEU A 93 -15.48 20.55 -10.68
N LYS A 94 -15.84 19.66 -9.75
CA LYS A 94 -16.01 19.97 -8.33
C LYS A 94 -15.26 18.96 -7.49
N ARG A 95 -14.72 19.38 -6.35
CA ARG A 95 -13.95 18.51 -5.46
C ARG A 95 -14.42 18.54 -4.02
N SER A 96 -14.14 17.47 -3.28
CA SER A 96 -14.30 17.44 -1.83
C SER A 96 -13.32 18.40 -1.13
N GLU A 97 -13.51 18.55 0.19
CA GLU A 97 -12.44 18.94 1.09
C GLU A 97 -11.26 17.94 1.02
N PRO A 98 -10.02 18.36 1.32
CA PRO A 98 -8.89 17.45 1.37
C PRO A 98 -9.08 16.41 2.46
N ILE A 99 -8.84 15.15 2.13
CA ILE A 99 -8.88 14.02 3.05
C ILE A 99 -7.45 13.53 3.23
N ALA A 100 -6.98 13.44 4.48
CA ALA A 100 -5.67 12.86 4.75
C ALA A 100 -5.66 11.38 4.36
N TYR A 101 -4.57 10.92 3.73
CA TYR A 101 -4.40 9.51 3.45
C TYR A 101 -2.99 9.03 3.78
N THR A 102 -2.89 7.76 4.14
CA THR A 102 -1.62 7.05 4.34
C THR A 102 -1.67 5.76 3.52
N VAL A 103 -0.51 5.32 3.04
CA VAL A 103 -0.35 3.95 2.50
C VAL A 103 0.58 3.21 3.43
N ASP A 104 0.11 2.08 3.95
CA ASP A 104 0.88 1.16 4.77
C ASP A 104 0.96 -0.19 4.07
N GLY A 105 2.12 -0.49 3.49
CA GLY A 105 2.33 -1.68 2.67
C GLY A 105 1.36 -1.71 1.49
N ASN A 106 0.40 -2.63 1.51
CA ASN A 106 -0.65 -2.79 0.51
C ASN A 106 -2.02 -2.29 0.97
N LYS A 107 -2.09 -1.42 2.00
CA LYS A 107 -3.35 -0.86 2.50
C LYS A 107 -3.39 0.65 2.30
N LEU A 108 -4.54 1.16 1.89
CA LEU A 108 -4.87 2.58 1.85
C LEU A 108 -5.68 2.95 3.09
N ILE A 109 -5.24 3.96 3.83
CA ILE A 109 -5.89 4.45 5.05
C ILE A 109 -6.37 5.87 4.77
N ILE A 110 -7.68 6.11 4.81
CA ILE A 110 -8.32 7.42 4.55
C ILE A 110 -9.11 7.96 5.75
N SER A 111 -9.09 7.22 6.87
CA SER A 111 -9.72 7.54 8.15
C SER A 111 -9.05 6.72 9.26
N THR A 112 -9.55 6.83 10.49
CA THR A 112 -9.17 5.89 11.56
C THR A 112 -9.71 4.50 11.24
N GLY A 113 -8.86 3.47 11.29
CA GLY A 113 -9.20 2.08 10.99
C GLY A 113 -8.04 1.26 10.43
N GLU A 114 -8.30 0.00 10.06
CA GLU A 114 -7.28 -0.93 9.55
C GLU A 114 -6.80 -0.64 8.11
N GLY A 115 -7.50 0.24 7.39
CA GLY A 115 -7.23 0.54 6.00
C GLY A 115 -7.76 -0.50 5.00
N SER A 116 -7.98 -0.05 3.78
CA SER A 116 -8.56 -0.80 2.68
C SER A 116 -7.46 -1.44 1.83
N PRO A 117 -7.49 -2.75 1.55
CA PRO A 117 -6.55 -3.36 0.61
C PRO A 117 -6.46 -2.60 -0.72
N LEU A 118 -5.24 -2.28 -1.10
CA LEU A 118 -4.85 -1.52 -2.28
C LEU A 118 -3.91 -2.35 -3.15
N VAL A 119 -4.33 -2.61 -4.38
CA VAL A 119 -3.51 -3.29 -5.40
C VAL A 119 -3.32 -2.33 -6.57
N ILE A 120 -2.06 -2.11 -6.97
CA ILE A 120 -1.72 -1.27 -8.14
C ILE A 120 -0.94 -2.10 -9.14
N LYS A 121 -1.43 -2.18 -10.37
CA LYS A 121 -0.81 -2.88 -11.50
C LYS A 121 -0.79 -1.95 -12.72
N GLY A 122 0.38 -1.35 -12.99
CA GLY A 122 0.53 -0.39 -14.08
C GLY A 122 -0.38 0.83 -13.91
N LYS A 123 -1.29 1.04 -14.85
CA LYS A 123 -2.32 2.10 -14.81
C LYS A 123 -3.63 1.68 -14.15
N THR A 124 -3.72 0.47 -13.59
CA THR A 124 -4.93 -0.01 -12.91
C THR A 124 -4.69 -0.04 -11.41
N ALA A 125 -5.68 0.39 -10.63
CA ALA A 125 -5.70 0.22 -9.19
C ALA A 125 -7.03 -0.39 -8.73
N THR A 126 -6.99 -1.15 -7.65
CA THR A 126 -8.15 -1.73 -7.01
C THR A 126 -8.10 -1.42 -5.52
N ILE A 127 -9.20 -0.89 -4.97
CA ILE A 127 -9.40 -0.69 -3.55
C ILE A 127 -10.55 -1.59 -3.11
N THR A 128 -10.35 -2.35 -2.04
CA THR A 128 -11.38 -3.21 -1.46
C THR A 128 -11.76 -2.69 -0.09
N ASP A 129 -13.04 -2.40 0.12
CA ASP A 129 -13.61 -2.00 1.39
C ASP A 129 -14.49 -3.15 1.90
N GLU A 130 -14.30 -3.54 3.16
CA GLU A 130 -15.16 -4.51 3.84
C GLU A 130 -15.73 -3.85 5.10
N SER A 131 -17.06 -3.85 5.22
CA SER A 131 -17.75 -3.35 6.40
C SER A 131 -18.69 -4.42 6.93
N LYS A 132 -18.76 -4.55 8.26
CA LYS A 132 -19.68 -5.48 8.90
C LYS A 132 -20.92 -4.71 9.36
N ASN A 133 -22.10 -5.15 8.96
CA ASN A 133 -23.33 -4.60 9.48
C ASN A 133 -23.43 -4.97 10.97
N PRO A 134 -23.51 -3.98 11.89
CA PRO A 134 -23.49 -4.26 13.32
C PRO A 134 -24.75 -4.99 13.81
N ASN A 135 -25.87 -4.87 13.08
CA ASN A 135 -27.14 -5.45 13.47
C ASN A 135 -27.33 -6.88 12.94
N THR A 136 -26.85 -7.15 11.73
CA THR A 136 -27.04 -8.48 11.08
C THR A 136 -25.78 -9.35 11.11
N GLY A 137 -24.62 -8.77 11.43
CA GLY A 137 -23.32 -9.44 11.36
C GLY A 137 -22.85 -9.73 9.93
N GLN A 138 -23.62 -9.34 8.91
CA GLN A 138 -23.28 -9.57 7.51
C GLN A 138 -22.14 -8.66 7.06
N THR A 139 -21.15 -9.24 6.37
CA THR A 139 -20.08 -8.48 5.74
C THR A 139 -20.54 -7.97 4.37
N HIS A 140 -20.43 -6.66 4.16
CA HIS A 140 -20.56 -6.00 2.88
C HIS A 140 -19.18 -5.73 2.31
N LYS A 141 -18.94 -6.22 1.09
CA LYS A 141 -17.68 -6.04 0.39
C LYS A 141 -17.89 -5.17 -0.84
N THR A 142 -17.17 -4.07 -0.91
CA THR A 142 -17.13 -3.19 -2.08
C THR A 142 -15.74 -3.25 -2.69
N VAL A 143 -15.66 -3.42 -4.01
CA VAL A 143 -14.40 -3.37 -4.76
C VAL A 143 -14.52 -2.28 -5.80
N LYS A 144 -13.65 -1.26 -5.70
CA LYS A 144 -13.56 -0.17 -6.67
C LYS A 144 -12.33 -0.36 -7.55
N THR A 145 -12.54 -0.28 -8.85
CA THR A 145 -11.49 -0.38 -9.87
C THR A 145 -11.28 0.98 -10.52
N PHE A 146 -10.02 1.35 -10.66
CA PHE A 146 -9.63 2.66 -11.15
C PHE A 146 -8.60 2.57 -12.28
N THR A 147 -8.65 3.56 -13.16
CA THR A 147 -7.64 3.77 -14.20
C THR A 147 -6.90 5.08 -13.97
N LYS A 148 -5.56 5.05 -14.02
CA LYS A 148 -4.71 6.24 -13.89
C LYS A 148 -4.81 7.08 -15.15
N VAL A 149 -5.13 8.35 -14.97
CA VAL A 149 -5.33 9.31 -16.07
C VAL A 149 -4.40 10.52 -15.94
N SER A 150 -4.13 11.18 -17.05
CA SER A 150 -3.36 12.43 -17.11
C SER A 150 -4.24 13.68 -17.06
N SER A 151 -5.55 13.54 -17.30
CA SER A 151 -6.53 14.63 -17.27
C SER A 151 -7.80 14.17 -16.51
N PRO A 152 -8.39 15.02 -15.64
CA PRO A 152 -7.88 16.33 -15.25
C PRO A 152 -6.55 16.23 -14.49
N THR A 153 -5.76 17.30 -14.52
CA THR A 153 -4.47 17.39 -13.83
C THR A 153 -4.68 17.73 -12.35
N LEU A 154 -3.68 17.42 -11.52
CA LEU A 154 -3.70 17.80 -10.10
C LEU A 154 -3.90 19.32 -9.90
N LYS A 155 -3.29 20.14 -10.77
CA LYS A 155 -3.41 21.61 -10.70
C LYS A 155 -4.83 22.10 -10.99
N GLU A 156 -5.52 21.47 -11.94
CA GLU A 156 -6.93 21.78 -12.24
C GLU A 156 -7.83 21.36 -11.08
N ILE A 157 -7.58 20.19 -10.50
CA ILE A 157 -8.34 19.68 -9.35
C ILE A 157 -8.17 20.59 -8.13
N GLU A 158 -6.95 20.96 -7.75
CA GLU A 158 -6.70 21.79 -6.55
C GLU A 158 -7.44 23.14 -6.63
N LYS A 159 -7.59 23.69 -7.84
CA LYS A 159 -8.32 24.93 -8.14
C LYS A 159 -9.82 24.76 -8.35
N ALA A 160 -10.31 23.53 -8.50
CA ALA A 160 -11.72 23.28 -8.73
C ALA A 160 -12.57 23.77 -7.53
N PRO A 161 -13.79 24.30 -7.79
CA PRO A 161 -14.76 24.61 -6.74
C PRO A 161 -15.01 23.41 -5.82
N LYS A 162 -15.32 23.71 -4.56
CA LYS A 162 -15.75 22.69 -3.61
C LYS A 162 -17.16 22.18 -3.98
N LEU A 163 -17.42 20.91 -3.67
CA LEU A 163 -18.74 20.28 -3.79
C LEU A 163 -19.75 20.94 -2.84
#